data_AF-A0AAV4YBD0-F1
#
_entry.id   AF-A0AAV4YBD0-F1
#
_cell.length_a   1.000
_cell.length_b   1.000
_cell.length_c   1.000
_cell.angle_alpha   90.00
_cell.angle_beta   90.00
_cell.angle_gamma   90.00
#
_symmetry.space_group_name_H-M   'P 1'
#
loop_
_entity.id
_entity.type
_entity.pdbx_description
1 polymer ?
#
loop_
_entity_poly.entity_id
_entity_poly.type
_entity_poly.pdbx_seq_one_letter_code
_entity_poly.pdbx_strand_id
1 'polypeptide(L)'
;MSDVKLKAKTCSFPAHKVILSARSPVFKAMFSSDMRESMCDSVDIRDMDDEAVRRMLQFMYTTDVVDLEWSSASDLYAAADRYEVLTLKEKCSSYLKANLRPSNACAALLLADLHHDEGLKRLVQDFILKHSWEVMNSDEWKQMMETDLKLAAETMYLEFKE
;
A
#
# COMPACT_ATOMS: atom_id res chain seq x y z
N MET A 1 -8.21 -14.54 24.32
CA MET A 1 -6.78 -14.84 24.52
C MET A 1 -6.19 -14.97 23.13
N SER A 2 -5.07 -14.30 22.83
CA SER A 2 -4.42 -14.36 21.51
C SER A 2 -3.73 -15.71 21.29
N ASP A 3 -3.76 -16.23 20.07
CA ASP A 3 -3.16 -17.51 19.65
C ASP A 3 -2.04 -17.34 18.60
N VAL A 4 -1.66 -16.09 18.29
CA VAL A 4 -0.51 -15.75 17.45
C VAL A 4 0.06 -14.38 17.81
N LYS A 5 1.35 -14.19 17.53
CA LYS A 5 2.06 -12.89 17.62
C LYS A 5 2.64 -12.49 16.27
N LEU A 6 2.26 -11.32 15.75
CA LEU A 6 2.93 -10.73 14.60
C LEU A 6 4.18 -9.98 15.09
N LYS A 7 5.36 -10.28 14.54
CA LYS A 7 6.63 -9.65 14.87
C LYS A 7 7.00 -8.67 13.76
N ALA A 8 6.83 -7.39 14.03
CA ALA A 8 7.24 -6.31 13.13
C ALA A 8 8.73 -5.99 13.32
N LYS A 9 9.18 -4.82 12.83
CA LYS A 9 10.59 -4.41 12.95
C LYS A 9 11.03 -4.28 14.41
N THR A 10 10.24 -3.58 15.22
CA THR A 10 10.61 -3.30 16.62
C THR A 10 9.60 -3.80 17.65
N CYS A 11 8.33 -3.97 17.26
CA CYS A 11 7.27 -4.41 18.16
C CYS A 11 6.74 -5.81 17.83
N SER A 12 6.03 -6.40 18.80
CA SER A 12 5.24 -7.62 18.60
C SER A 12 3.80 -7.40 19.00
N PHE A 13 2.87 -7.83 18.14
CA PHE A 13 1.44 -7.59 18.27
C PHE A 13 0.71 -8.92 18.49
N PRO A 14 0.06 -9.12 19.66
CA PRO A 14 -0.80 -10.28 19.87
C PRO A 14 -2.06 -10.16 18.99
N ALA A 15 -2.45 -11.26 18.34
CA ALA A 15 -3.60 -11.31 17.45
C ALA A 15 -4.31 -12.68 17.54
N HIS A 16 -5.37 -12.84 16.73
CA HIS A 16 -6.15 -14.07 16.64
C HIS A 16 -6.09 -14.63 15.22
N LYS A 17 -5.57 -15.86 15.05
CA LYS A 17 -5.45 -16.56 13.75
C LYS A 17 -6.79 -16.55 13.01
N VAL A 18 -7.90 -16.80 13.73
CA VAL A 18 -9.25 -16.82 13.16
C VAL A 18 -9.66 -15.48 12.52
N ILE A 19 -9.31 -14.34 13.13
CA ILE A 19 -9.64 -13.01 12.61
C ILE A 19 -8.76 -12.69 11.40
N LEU A 20 -7.45 -12.94 11.52
CA LEU A 20 -6.50 -12.71 10.42
C LEU A 20 -6.87 -13.54 9.19
N SER A 21 -7.12 -14.84 9.35
CA SER A 21 -7.55 -15.74 8.26
C SER A 21 -8.89 -15.34 7.63
N ALA A 22 -9.82 -14.78 8.40
CA ALA A 22 -11.10 -14.33 7.87
C ALA A 22 -10.97 -13.05 7.04
N ARG A 23 -9.96 -12.21 7.30
CA ARG A 23 -9.79 -10.89 6.70
C ARG A 23 -8.66 -10.82 5.67
N SER A 24 -7.84 -11.84 5.57
CA SER A 24 -6.67 -11.90 4.70
C SER A 24 -6.49 -13.32 4.16
N PRO A 25 -6.63 -13.53 2.84
CA PRO A 25 -6.27 -14.79 2.19
C PRO A 25 -4.83 -15.22 2.44
N VAL A 26 -3.89 -14.25 2.53
CA VAL A 26 -2.48 -14.53 2.85
C VAL A 26 -2.33 -15.14 4.23
N PHE A 27 -2.96 -14.54 5.27
CA PHE A 27 -2.94 -15.13 6.61
C PHE A 27 -3.71 -16.46 6.66
N LYS A 28 -4.80 -16.60 5.89
CA LYS A 28 -5.54 -17.86 5.79
C LYS A 28 -4.67 -18.99 5.25
N ALA A 29 -3.94 -18.73 4.17
CA ALA A 29 -3.00 -19.68 3.61
C ALA A 29 -1.89 -20.01 4.62
N MET A 30 -1.29 -18.97 5.21
CA MET A 30 -0.22 -19.09 6.20
C MET A 30 -0.60 -19.95 7.43
N PHE A 31 -1.86 -19.86 7.90
CA PHE A 31 -2.34 -20.61 9.05
C PHE A 31 -3.03 -21.93 8.70
N SER A 32 -3.08 -22.31 7.42
CA SER A 32 -3.59 -23.62 7.01
C SER A 32 -2.63 -24.73 7.44
N SER A 33 -3.17 -25.91 7.78
CA SER A 33 -2.50 -27.00 8.52
C SER A 33 -1.19 -27.53 7.94
N ASP A 34 -0.89 -27.20 6.68
CA ASP A 34 0.25 -27.74 5.94
C ASP A 34 1.46 -26.80 5.93
N MET A 35 1.38 -25.62 6.57
CA MET A 35 2.47 -24.63 6.63
C MET A 35 3.17 -24.60 7.99
N ARG A 36 4.49 -24.31 8.02
CA ARG A 36 5.27 -24.22 9.28
C ARG A 36 4.70 -23.17 10.24
N GLU A 37 4.13 -22.11 9.69
CA GLU A 37 3.52 -21.01 10.39
C GLU A 37 2.23 -21.42 11.13
N SER A 38 1.55 -22.48 10.69
CA SER A 38 0.39 -23.03 11.41
C SER A 38 0.79 -23.60 12.78
N MET A 39 1.98 -24.21 12.86
CA MET A 39 2.57 -24.79 14.07
C MET A 39 3.34 -23.76 14.91
N CYS A 40 3.52 -22.54 14.38
CA CYS A 40 4.20 -21.46 15.07
C CYS A 40 3.19 -20.51 15.72
N ASP A 41 3.51 -20.04 16.92
CA ASP A 41 2.73 -19.02 17.63
C ASP A 41 3.18 -17.60 17.26
N SER A 42 4.05 -17.46 16.24
CA SER A 42 4.50 -16.16 15.75
C SER A 42 4.77 -16.11 14.25
N VAL A 43 4.49 -14.96 13.65
CA VAL A 43 4.75 -14.65 12.23
C VAL A 43 5.65 -13.42 12.16
N ASP A 44 6.77 -13.52 11.44
CA ASP A 44 7.65 -12.37 11.17
C ASP A 44 7.14 -11.56 9.97
N ILE A 45 6.90 -10.26 10.17
CA ILE A 45 6.41 -9.29 9.17
C ILE A 45 7.30 -8.02 9.15
N ARG A 46 8.61 -8.24 9.15
CA ARG A 46 9.65 -7.20 9.40
C ARG A 46 9.82 -6.19 8.27
N ASP A 47 9.19 -6.42 7.14
CA ASP A 47 9.17 -5.48 6.02
C ASP A 47 8.20 -4.32 6.25
N MET A 48 7.27 -4.44 7.20
CA MET A 48 6.32 -3.39 7.55
C MET A 48 6.77 -2.59 8.77
N ASP A 49 6.45 -1.30 8.77
CA ASP A 49 6.58 -0.45 9.95
C ASP A 49 5.52 -0.78 11.00
N ASP A 50 5.90 -0.63 12.27
CA ASP A 50 5.08 -0.98 13.42
C ASP A 50 3.72 -0.25 13.42
N GLU A 51 3.68 1.00 12.92
CA GLU A 51 2.44 1.77 12.75
C GLU A 51 1.50 1.14 11.72
N ALA A 52 2.02 0.77 10.55
CA ALA A 52 1.25 0.16 9.48
C ALA A 52 0.66 -1.19 9.95
N VAL A 53 1.45 -2.00 10.66
CA VAL A 53 0.97 -3.25 11.28
C VAL A 53 -0.17 -2.99 12.26
N ARG A 54 0.00 -2.00 13.14
CA ARG A 54 -1.01 -1.67 14.15
C ARG A 54 -2.31 -1.20 13.52
N ARG A 55 -2.24 -0.33 12.51
CA ARG A 55 -3.42 0.19 11.78
C ARG A 55 -4.10 -0.90 10.97
N MET A 56 -3.33 -1.75 10.28
CA MET A 56 -3.89 -2.90 9.57
C MET A 56 -4.63 -3.85 10.52
N LEU A 57 -4.02 -4.16 11.67
CA LEU A 57 -4.68 -4.96 12.71
C LEU A 57 -5.94 -4.27 13.20
N GLN A 58 -5.88 -2.99 13.60
CA GLN A 58 -7.06 -2.24 14.03
C GLN A 58 -8.21 -2.38 13.02
N PHE A 59 -7.93 -2.16 11.74
CA PHE A 59 -8.91 -2.33 10.67
C PHE A 59 -9.48 -3.75 10.58
N MET A 60 -8.65 -4.78 10.70
CA MET A 60 -9.13 -6.17 10.69
C MET A 60 -10.11 -6.47 11.84
N TYR A 61 -10.00 -5.76 12.97
CA TYR A 61 -10.92 -5.92 14.10
C TYR A 61 -12.14 -5.00 14.03
N THR A 62 -11.99 -3.77 13.55
CA THR A 62 -13.03 -2.73 13.65
C THR A 62 -13.66 -2.31 12.34
N THR A 63 -13.08 -2.67 11.19
CA THR A 63 -13.43 -2.17 9.84
C THR A 63 -13.27 -0.65 9.63
N ASP A 64 -12.65 0.03 10.59
CA ASP A 64 -12.43 1.47 10.59
C ASP A 64 -10.96 1.82 10.40
N VAL A 65 -10.74 2.95 9.72
CA VAL A 65 -9.45 3.61 9.60
C VAL A 65 -9.68 5.08 9.89
N VAL A 66 -8.91 5.63 10.83
CA VAL A 66 -8.99 7.03 11.25
C VAL A 66 -7.66 7.71 10.99
N ASP A 67 -7.69 9.04 10.87
CA ASP A 67 -6.51 9.90 10.79
C ASP A 67 -5.51 9.43 9.71
N LEU A 68 -6.02 9.20 8.50
CA LEU A 68 -5.20 8.96 7.33
C LEU A 68 -4.54 10.27 6.89
N GLU A 69 -3.22 10.23 6.84
CA GLU A 69 -2.37 11.19 6.14
C GLU A 69 -1.72 10.50 4.93
N TRP A 70 -1.18 11.27 3.99
CA TRP A 70 -0.60 10.72 2.75
C TRP A 70 0.40 9.59 2.97
N SER A 71 1.37 9.78 3.86
CA SER A 71 2.39 8.77 4.20
C SER A 71 1.73 7.51 4.77
N SER A 72 0.94 7.67 5.83
CA SER A 72 0.24 6.55 6.49
C SER A 72 -0.73 5.82 5.55
N ALA A 73 -1.36 6.52 4.62
CA ALA A 73 -2.27 5.91 3.63
C ALA A 73 -1.48 5.12 2.59
N SER A 74 -0.32 5.61 2.17
CA SER A 74 0.57 4.93 1.22
C SER A 74 1.16 3.65 1.83
N ASP A 75 1.65 3.73 3.07
CA ASP A 75 2.21 2.58 3.79
C ASP A 75 1.13 1.53 4.09
N LEU A 76 -0.06 1.98 4.50
CA LEU A 76 -1.19 1.08 4.78
C LEU A 76 -1.77 0.48 3.50
N TYR A 77 -1.73 1.21 2.38
CA TYR A 77 -2.08 0.68 1.06
C TYR A 77 -1.14 -0.47 0.68
N ALA A 78 0.17 -0.27 0.81
CA ALA A 78 1.16 -1.29 0.50
C ALA A 78 1.02 -2.54 1.37
N ALA A 79 0.78 -2.33 2.67
CA ALA A 79 0.49 -3.39 3.62
C ALA A 79 -0.78 -4.18 3.26
N ALA A 80 -1.86 -3.46 2.97
CA ALA A 80 -3.14 -4.05 2.63
C ALA A 80 -3.07 -4.87 1.35
N ASP A 81 -2.31 -4.41 0.35
CA ASP A 81 -2.07 -5.16 -0.87
C ASP A 81 -1.29 -6.46 -0.59
N ARG A 82 -0.18 -6.36 0.14
CA ARG A 82 0.67 -7.51 0.49
C ARG A 82 -0.07 -8.61 1.23
N TYR A 83 -0.97 -8.24 2.15
CA TYR A 83 -1.76 -9.21 2.93
C TYR A 83 -3.16 -9.42 2.35
N GLU A 84 -3.43 -8.95 1.13
CA GLU A 84 -4.71 -9.11 0.43
C GLU A 84 -5.93 -8.68 1.28
N VAL A 85 -5.79 -7.60 2.04
CA VAL A 85 -6.87 -6.95 2.79
C VAL A 85 -7.58 -5.97 1.85
N LEU A 86 -8.28 -6.51 0.85
CA LEU A 86 -8.78 -5.75 -0.31
C LEU A 86 -9.61 -4.50 0.07
N THR A 87 -10.50 -4.63 1.05
CA THR A 87 -11.34 -3.51 1.51
C THR A 87 -10.52 -2.38 2.17
N LEU A 88 -9.40 -2.71 2.80
CA LEU A 88 -8.46 -1.71 3.33
C LEU A 88 -7.70 -1.04 2.18
N LYS A 89 -7.21 -1.85 1.21
CA LYS A 89 -6.52 -1.35 0.01
C LYS A 89 -7.41 -0.35 -0.73
N GLU A 90 -8.69 -0.68 -0.92
CA GLU A 90 -9.68 0.20 -1.57
C GLU A 90 -9.91 1.51 -0.80
N LYS A 91 -10.02 1.45 0.54
CA LYS A 91 -10.14 2.66 1.38
C LYS A 91 -8.91 3.55 1.26
N CYS A 92 -7.71 2.98 1.34
CA CYS A 92 -6.46 3.74 1.16
C CYS A 92 -6.33 4.30 -0.25
N SER A 93 -6.63 3.51 -1.29
CA SER A 93 -6.63 3.96 -2.69
C SER A 93 -7.59 5.13 -2.91
N SER A 94 -8.80 5.07 -2.33
CA SER A 94 -9.78 6.14 -2.40
C SER A 94 -9.28 7.43 -1.74
N TYR A 95 -8.64 7.31 -0.56
CA TYR A 95 -8.03 8.45 0.11
C TYR A 95 -6.89 9.05 -0.73
N LEU A 96 -5.99 8.22 -1.28
CA LEU A 96 -4.87 8.67 -2.11
C LEU A 96 -5.38 9.43 -3.34
N LYS A 97 -6.37 8.87 -4.05
CA LYS A 97 -7.01 9.52 -5.22
C LYS A 97 -7.61 10.88 -4.86
N ALA A 98 -8.30 10.99 -3.72
CA ALA A 98 -8.93 12.23 -3.28
C ALA A 98 -7.93 13.30 -2.80
N ASN A 99 -6.71 12.91 -2.45
CA ASN A 99 -5.67 13.78 -1.88
C ASN A 99 -4.43 13.91 -2.78
N LEU A 100 -4.58 13.60 -4.07
CA LEU A 100 -3.55 13.84 -5.07
C LEU A 100 -3.23 15.33 -5.19
N ARG A 101 -1.94 15.62 -5.26
CA ARG A 101 -1.36 16.96 -5.43
C ARG A 101 -0.16 16.86 -6.36
N PRO A 102 0.21 17.94 -7.05
CA PRO A 102 1.40 17.94 -7.90
C PRO A 102 2.66 17.45 -7.17
N SER A 103 2.82 17.86 -5.89
CA SER A 103 3.96 17.48 -5.05
C SER A 103 4.01 16.00 -4.64
N ASN A 104 2.93 15.23 -4.82
CA ASN A 104 2.88 13.80 -4.44
C ASN A 104 2.52 12.87 -5.61
N ALA A 105 2.27 13.42 -6.80
CA ALA A 105 1.85 12.66 -7.97
C ALA A 105 2.92 11.63 -8.41
N CYS A 106 4.20 12.00 -8.42
CA CYS A 106 5.28 11.07 -8.76
C CYS A 106 5.35 9.89 -7.79
N ALA A 107 5.25 10.15 -6.49
CA ALA A 107 5.22 9.11 -5.46
C ALA A 107 4.00 8.19 -5.60
N ALA A 108 2.82 8.77 -5.91
CA ALA A 108 1.61 8.00 -6.17
C ALA A 108 1.74 7.10 -7.40
N LEU A 109 2.39 7.59 -8.46
CA LEU A 109 2.59 6.85 -9.70
C LEU A 109 3.52 5.64 -9.47
N LEU A 110 4.64 5.86 -8.78
CA LEU A 110 5.56 4.79 -8.37
C LEU A 110 4.85 3.75 -7.51
N LEU A 111 4.06 4.19 -6.53
CA LEU A 111 3.29 3.30 -5.66
C LEU A 111 2.28 2.46 -6.47
N ALA A 112 1.57 3.08 -7.41
CA ALA A 112 0.59 2.39 -8.24
C ALA A 112 1.24 1.33 -9.15
N ASP A 113 2.39 1.67 -9.76
CA ASP A 113 3.13 0.76 -10.62
C ASP A 113 3.72 -0.43 -9.84
N LEU A 114 4.34 -0.15 -8.68
CA LEU A 114 4.89 -1.17 -7.77
C LEU A 114 3.85 -2.20 -7.35
N HIS A 115 2.61 -1.76 -7.08
CA HIS A 115 1.51 -2.61 -6.64
C HIS A 115 0.60 -3.07 -7.79
N HIS A 116 1.02 -2.84 -9.05
CA HIS A 116 0.29 -3.21 -10.25
C HIS A 116 -1.20 -2.78 -10.22
N ASP A 117 -1.50 -1.63 -9.61
CA ASP A 117 -2.85 -1.05 -9.58
C ASP A 117 -3.02 -0.14 -10.79
N GLU A 118 -3.39 -0.76 -11.91
CA GLU A 118 -3.66 -0.09 -13.19
C GLU A 118 -4.73 1.00 -13.08
N GLY A 119 -5.67 0.87 -12.14
CA GLY A 119 -6.73 1.85 -11.93
C GLY A 119 -6.20 3.12 -11.27
N LEU A 120 -5.37 2.97 -10.23
CA LEU A 120 -4.67 4.09 -9.62
C LEU A 120 -3.63 4.70 -10.57
N LYS A 121 -2.85 3.85 -11.26
CA LYS A 121 -1.80 4.28 -12.21
C LYS A 121 -2.36 5.21 -13.28
N ARG A 122 -3.42 4.79 -13.98
CA ARG A 122 -4.06 5.62 -15.02
C ARG A 122 -4.60 6.93 -14.47
N LEU A 123 -5.26 6.90 -13.31
CA LEU A 123 -5.79 8.12 -12.69
C LEU A 123 -4.67 9.11 -12.34
N VAL A 124 -3.54 8.60 -11.81
CA VAL A 124 -2.38 9.43 -11.49
C VAL A 124 -1.73 9.96 -12.77
N GLN A 125 -1.60 9.15 -13.82
CA GLN A 125 -1.11 9.60 -15.13
C GLN A 125 -1.99 10.72 -15.67
N ASP A 126 -3.31 10.55 -15.73
CA ASP A 126 -4.26 11.59 -16.15
C ASP A 126 -4.12 12.88 -15.33
N PHE A 127 -3.89 12.75 -14.02
CA PHE A 127 -3.64 13.89 -13.15
C PHE A 127 -2.33 14.60 -13.51
N ILE A 128 -1.25 13.85 -13.73
CA ILE A 128 0.06 14.40 -14.13
C ILE A 128 -0.06 15.13 -15.47
N LEU A 129 -0.76 14.57 -16.46
CA LEU A 129 -0.95 15.22 -17.77
C LEU A 129 -1.71 16.55 -17.63
N LYS A 130 -2.74 16.61 -16.78
CA LYS A 130 -3.50 17.85 -16.49
C LYS A 130 -2.67 18.92 -15.78
N HIS A 131 -1.65 18.51 -15.04
CA HIS A 131 -0.75 19.38 -14.27
C HIS A 131 0.69 19.30 -14.78
N SER A 132 0.88 19.01 -16.07
CA SER A 132 2.17 18.55 -16.60
C SER A 132 3.28 19.56 -16.42
N TRP A 133 3.01 20.84 -16.66
CA TRP A 133 3.97 21.91 -16.43
C TRP A 133 4.49 21.93 -14.99
N GLU A 134 3.61 21.79 -14.00
CA GLU A 134 3.99 21.84 -12.58
C GLU A 134 4.75 20.57 -12.17
N VAL A 135 4.23 19.40 -12.54
CA VAL A 135 4.82 18.11 -12.15
C VAL A 135 6.14 17.87 -12.89
N MET A 136 6.20 18.03 -14.22
CA MET A 136 7.40 17.66 -14.99
C MET A 136 8.59 18.60 -14.76
N ASN A 137 8.35 19.83 -14.28
CA ASN A 137 9.42 20.75 -13.88
C ASN A 137 9.86 20.58 -12.40
N SER A 138 9.15 19.76 -11.63
CA SER A 138 9.45 19.49 -10.22
C SER A 138 10.73 18.68 -10.03
N ASP A 139 11.32 18.72 -8.83
CA ASP A 139 12.47 17.89 -8.50
C ASP A 139 12.06 16.42 -8.30
N GLU A 140 10.83 16.18 -7.86
CA GLU A 140 10.25 14.84 -7.73
C GLU A 140 10.17 14.12 -9.08
N TRP A 141 9.85 14.83 -10.16
CA TRP A 141 9.83 14.26 -11.50
C TRP A 141 11.24 13.95 -12.02
N LYS A 142 12.20 14.85 -11.79
CA LYS A 142 13.61 14.61 -12.14
C LYS A 142 14.15 13.37 -11.41
N GLN A 143 13.84 13.25 -10.12
CA GLN A 143 14.20 12.07 -9.33
C GLN A 143 13.51 10.80 -9.86
N MET A 144 12.26 10.89 -10.31
CA MET A 144 11.55 9.76 -10.92
C MET A 144 12.21 9.33 -12.24
N MET A 145 12.65 10.27 -13.08
CA MET A 145 13.39 9.97 -14.31
C MET A 145 14.72 9.23 -14.03
N GLU A 146 15.37 9.50 -12.90
CA GLU A 146 16.58 8.80 -12.47
C GLU A 146 16.28 7.41 -11.88
N THR A 147 15.19 7.28 -11.14
CA THR A 147 14.83 6.05 -10.41
C THR A 147 14.13 5.03 -11.33
N ASP A 148 13.19 5.50 -12.15
CA ASP A 148 12.41 4.70 -13.09
C ASP A 148 12.14 5.49 -14.38
N LEU A 149 13.18 5.58 -15.22
CA LEU A 149 13.10 6.20 -16.53
C LEU A 149 11.99 5.60 -17.41
N LYS A 150 11.70 4.30 -17.26
CA LYS A 150 10.71 3.62 -18.09
C LYS A 150 9.32 4.13 -17.76
N LEU A 151 8.94 4.17 -16.49
CA LEU A 151 7.63 4.66 -16.05
C LEU A 151 7.44 6.15 -16.37
N ALA A 152 8.50 6.94 -16.21
CA ALA A 152 8.48 8.35 -16.56
C ALA A 152 8.30 8.58 -18.06
N ALA A 153 9.09 7.88 -18.90
CA ALA A 153 8.97 7.96 -20.35
C ALA A 153 7.61 7.45 -20.86
N GLU A 154 7.08 6.36 -20.27
CA GLU A 154 5.73 5.86 -20.56
C GLU A 154 4.69 6.94 -20.31
N THR A 155 4.77 7.64 -19.18
CA THR A 155 3.83 8.69 -18.81
C THR A 155 3.96 9.92 -19.70
N MET A 156 5.17 10.36 -20.06
CA MET A 156 5.37 11.43 -21.05
C MET A 156 4.82 11.07 -22.42
N TYR A 157 4.95 9.81 -22.83
CA TYR A 157 4.47 9.36 -24.13
C TYR A 157 2.94 9.46 -24.26
N LEU A 158 2.21 9.51 -23.14
CA LEU A 158 0.76 9.72 -23.14
C LEU A 158 0.38 11.15 -23.57
N GLU A 159 1.20 12.17 -23.28
CA GLU A 159 0.93 13.55 -23.74
C GLU A 159 0.86 13.66 -25.27
N PHE A 160 1.65 12.86 -25.98
CA PHE A 160 1.70 12.90 -27.45
C PHE A 160 0.61 12.06 -28.12
N LYS A 161 -0.26 11.40 -27.35
CA LYS A 161 -1.38 10.58 -27.87
C LYS A 161 -2.73 11.30 -27.84
N GLU A 162 -2.82 12.47 -27.20
CA GLU A 162 -3.98 13.38 -27.29
C GLU A 162 -3.78 14.41 -28.41
#